data_AF-A0A354Z5P0-F1
#
_entry.id   AF-A0A354Z5P0-F1
#
_cell.length_a   1.000
_cell.length_b   1.000
_cell.length_c   1.000
_cell.angle_alpha   90.00
_cell.angle_beta   90.00
_cell.angle_gamma   90.00
#
_symmetry.space_group_name_H-M   'P 1'
#
loop_
_entity.id
_entity.type
_entity.pdbx_description
1 polymer ?
#
loop_
_entity_poly.entity_id
_entity_poly.type
_entity_poly.pdbx_seq_one_letter_code
_entity_poly.pdbx_strand_id
1 'polypeptide(L)' 'KVDTEAEPQLAARFAIRSIPTLVLIERGRERARQSGAMPAAAIVRWARGAL' A
#
# COMPACT_ATOMS: atom_id res chain seq x y z
N LYS A 1 -7.56 -5.35 -0.29
CA LYS A 1 -6.45 -5.99 0.44
C LYS A 1 -5.89 -7.06 -0.48
N VAL A 2 -4.58 -7.10 -0.67
CA VAL A 2 -3.90 -8.15 -1.45
C VAL A 2 -3.11 -9.02 -0.47
N ASP A 3 -3.17 -10.32 -0.66
CA ASP A 3 -2.29 -11.27 0.01
C ASP A 3 -1.05 -11.48 -0.87
N THR A 4 0.12 -11.12 -0.35
CA THR A 4 1.38 -11.19 -1.11
C THR A 4 1.90 -12.62 -1.27
N GLU A 5 1.46 -13.56 -0.43
CA GLU A 5 1.84 -14.98 -0.54
C GLU A 5 1.02 -15.66 -1.63
N ALA A 6 -0.26 -15.32 -1.74
CA ALA A 6 -1.13 -15.81 -2.81
C ALA A 6 -0.84 -15.15 -4.18
N GLU A 7 -0.36 -13.89 -4.18
CA GLU A 7 -0.15 -13.07 -5.39
C GLU A 7 1.31 -12.59 -5.54
N PRO A 8 2.30 -13.49 -5.66
CA PRO A 8 3.73 -13.12 -5.65
C PRO A 8 4.13 -12.25 -6.85
N GLN A 9 3.51 -12.44 -8.01
CA GLN A 9 3.79 -11.61 -9.20
C GLN A 9 3.33 -10.16 -8.99
N LEU A 10 2.19 -9.98 -8.32
CA LEU A 10 1.67 -8.65 -8.00
C LEU A 10 2.54 -7.97 -6.94
N ALA A 11 2.98 -8.73 -5.92
CA ALA A 11 3.94 -8.25 -4.92
C ALA A 11 5.26 -7.79 -5.57
N ALA A 12 5.78 -8.56 -6.53
CA ALA A 12 6.97 -8.20 -7.30
C ALA A 12 6.75 -6.96 -8.16
N ARG A 13 5.63 -6.87 -8.89
CA ARG A 13 5.26 -5.71 -9.72
C ARG A 13 5.19 -4.41 -8.92
N PHE A 14 4.68 -4.46 -7.69
CA PHE A 14 4.62 -3.30 -6.79
C PHE A 14 5.83 -3.16 -5.87
N ALA A 15 6.89 -3.96 -6.11
CA ALA A 15 8.13 -3.97 -5.33
C ALA A 15 7.91 -4.05 -3.81
N ILE A 16 6.99 -4.91 -3.36
CA ILE A 16 6.68 -5.11 -1.94
C ILE A 16 7.82 -5.89 -1.29
N ARG A 17 8.59 -5.23 -0.41
CA ARG A 17 9.74 -5.82 0.31
C ARG A 17 9.50 -6.03 1.80
N SER A 18 8.40 -5.48 2.32
CA SER A 18 7.98 -5.60 3.72
C SER A 18 6.46 -5.57 3.81
N ILE A 19 5.93 -6.28 4.81
CA ILE A 19 4.49 -6.32 5.11
C ILE A 19 4.24 -5.87 6.56
N PRO A 20 3.16 -5.12 6.83
CA PRO A 20 2.21 -4.57 5.85
C PRO A 20 2.79 -3.36 5.08
N THR A 21 2.38 -3.20 3.82
CA THR A 21 2.65 -2.01 3.00
C THR A 21 1.34 -1.50 2.40
N LEU A 22 1.10 -0.20 2.52
CA LEU A 22 -0.01 0.52 1.91
C LEU A 22 0.49 1.26 0.67
N VAL A 23 -0.26 1.15 -0.43
CA VAL A 23 0.03 1.85 -1.70
C VAL A 23 -1.26 2.57 -2.11
N LEU A 24 -1.15 3.88 -2.33
CA LEU A 24 -2.23 4.70 -2.87
C LEU A 24 -2.03 4.81 -4.38
N ILE A 25 -3.05 4.42 -5.15
CA ILE A 25 -3.03 4.45 -6.60
C ILE A 25 -4.12 5.40 -7.07
N GLU A 26 -3.76 6.35 -7.93
CA GLU A 26 -4.66 7.31 -8.55
C GLU A 26 -4.46 7.27 -10.08
N ARG A 27 -5.54 7.06 -10.84
CA ARG A 27 -5.51 7.00 -12.32
C ARG A 27 -4.44 6.04 -12.87
N GLY A 28 -4.25 4.90 -12.20
CA GLY A 28 -3.28 3.87 -12.59
C GLY A 28 -1.82 4.18 -12.22
N ARG A 29 -1.54 5.27 -11.50
CA ARG A 29 -0.21 5.65 -11.02
C ARG A 29 -0.12 5.59 -9.50
N GLU A 30 1.02 5.15 -8.98
CA GLU A 30 1.30 5.24 -7.55
C GLU A 30 1.44 6.72 -7.14
N ARG A 31 0.66 7.12 -6.14
CA ARG A 31 0.60 8.48 -5.60
C ARG A 31 1.34 8.60 -4.27
N ALA A 32 1.23 7.57 -3.44
CA ALA A 32 1.89 7.49 -2.13
C ALA A 32 2.10 6.04 -1.70
N ARG A 33 3.09 5.84 -0.84
CA ARG A 33 3.43 4.54 -0.25
C ARG A 33 3.79 4.71 1.21
N GLN A 34 3.36 3.75 2.04
CA GLN A 34 3.71 3.68 3.44
C GLN A 34 3.96 2.22 3.81
N SER A 35 5.17 1.92 4.27
CA SER A 35 5.50 0.61 4.83
C SER A 35 5.40 0.65 6.35
N GLY A 36 5.03 -0.48 6.95
CA GLY A 36 4.85 -0.64 8.38
C GLY A 36 3.40 -0.53 8.82
N ALA A 37 3.13 -1.10 10.00
CA ALA A 37 1.79 -1.11 10.58
C ALA A 37 1.38 0.29 11.05
N MET A 38 0.09 0.58 10.88
CA MET A 38 -0.54 1.81 11.35
C MET A 38 -1.88 1.51 11.99
N PRO A 39 -2.30 2.26 13.03
CA PRO A 39 -3.66 2.21 13.52
C PRO A 39 -4.66 2.59 12.42
N ALA A 40 -5.86 2.01 12.43
CA ALA A 40 -6.86 2.25 11.39
C ALA A 40 -7.17 3.74 11.16
N ALA A 41 -7.29 4.52 12.24
CA ALA A 41 -7.51 5.97 12.14
C ALA A 41 -6.35 6.70 11.44
N ALA A 42 -5.11 6.22 11.59
CA ALA A 42 -3.96 6.79 10.92
C ALA A 42 -3.94 6.45 9.42
N ILE A 43 -4.42 5.27 9.01
CA ILE A 43 -4.57 4.90 7.59
C ILE A 43 -5.50 5.89 6.89
N VAL A 44 -6.65 6.20 7.50
CA VAL A 44 -7.62 7.16 6.93
C VAL A 44 -6.99 8.55 6.81
N ARG A 45 -6.28 9.01 7.83
CA ARG A 45 -5.58 10.31 7.79
C ARG A 45 -4.51 10.35 6.70
N TRP A 46 -3.69 9.30 6.60
CA TRP A 46 -2.64 9.18 5.58
C TRP A 46 -3.24 9.21 4.17
N ALA A 47 -4.29 8.41 3.93
CA ALA A 47 -4.96 8.38 2.63
C ALA A 47 -5.53 9.76 2.26
N ARG A 48 -6.22 10.43 3.20
CA ARG A 48 -6.80 11.77 2.95
C ARG A 48 -5.75 12.85 2.70
N GLY A 49 -4.60 12.80 3.37
CA GLY A 49 -3.51 13.77 3.16
C GLY A 49 -2.69 13.52 1.90
N ALA A 50 -2.84 12.35 1.27
CA ALA A 50 -2.08 11.93 0.09
C ALA A 50 -2.87 12.01 -1.22
N LEU A 51 -4.19 12.23 -1.16
CA LEU A 51 -5.02 12.65 -2.30
C LEU A 51 -4.58 14.07 -2.71
#